data_AF-A0A2V5N4G7-F1
#
_entry.id   AF-A0A2V5N4G7-F1
#
_cell.length_a   1.000
_cell.length_b   1.000
_cell.length_c   1.000
_cell.angle_alpha   90.00
_cell.angle_beta   90.00
_cell.angle_gamma   90.00
#
_symmetry.space_group_name_H-M   'P 1'
#
loop_
_entity.id
_entity.type
_entity.pdbx_description
1 polymer ?
#
loop_
_entity_poly.entity_id
_entity_poly.type
_entity_poly.pdbx_seq_one_letter_code
_entity_poly.pdbx_strand_id
1 'polypeptide(L)'
;AGYTGGPAWPRLATLAVSFGAIAGLLIIIGALEAFRRARWFFWFSLIAFIFAGPFFVWITNLNLATAPSALFVLQRFFLLSQIVLASLVAFGVVALARFVTSSIAVTDLTALRIVGATCLAAIVISVATNYRRIDQSRNSIARQFGEDVFNNAPPNSILLATGDGLAFPLMYLQKVEHFGHDTTLVVIPLLLGEWHVRQLRQEHPELVIPFDHYDPQKNNLKTFVAANESRTVVIAGTAGDDHSLEADYWPYQQGLLIVAQPKTRDVPLDVVLAQNEQLLDRCHPPSASAIRTNTFEADILNIYAYPPFNIGGICERAGLKTEARTWYQRTLRINPKFSKAREALARLEH
;
A
#
# COMPACT_ATOMS: atom_id res chain seq x y z
N ALA A 1 16.74 -15.67 1.48
CA ALA A 1 15.80 -16.48 2.27
C ALA A 1 14.41 -16.27 1.68
N GLY A 2 13.72 -17.35 1.26
CA GLY A 2 12.38 -17.23 0.68
C GLY A 2 11.42 -16.58 1.68
N TYR A 3 10.45 -15.82 1.17
CA TYR A 3 9.42 -15.22 2.00
C TYR A 3 8.68 -16.31 2.79
N THR A 4 8.82 -16.30 4.12
CA THR A 4 8.09 -17.20 5.00
C THR A 4 6.82 -16.51 5.48
N GLY A 5 5.71 -17.23 5.40
CA GLY A 5 4.44 -16.78 5.95
C GLY A 5 4.54 -16.46 7.42
N GLY A 6 3.90 -15.37 7.85
CA GLY A 6 3.77 -15.06 9.27
C GLY A 6 2.62 -15.82 9.94
N PRO A 7 2.54 -15.79 11.28
CA PRO A 7 1.46 -16.43 12.01
C PRO A 7 0.09 -15.94 11.54
N ALA A 8 -0.89 -16.83 11.45
CA ALA A 8 -2.25 -16.49 11.04
C ALA A 8 -3.04 -15.77 12.15
N TRP A 9 -2.68 -15.98 13.41
CA TRP A 9 -3.42 -15.48 14.57
C TRP A 9 -3.68 -13.97 14.55
N PRO A 10 -2.70 -13.09 14.28
CA PRO A 10 -2.96 -11.65 14.19
C PRO A 10 -4.01 -11.29 13.13
N ARG A 11 -4.02 -12.01 12.00
CA ARG A 11 -4.98 -11.79 10.91
C ARG A 11 -6.39 -12.25 11.31
N LEU A 12 -6.49 -13.43 11.92
CA LEU A 12 -7.74 -13.99 12.42
C LEU A 12 -8.34 -13.16 13.56
N ALA A 13 -7.51 -12.67 14.48
CA ALA A 13 -7.94 -11.77 15.54
C ALA A 13 -8.49 -10.46 14.95
N THR A 14 -7.82 -9.90 13.93
CA THR A 14 -8.30 -8.70 13.23
C THR A 14 -9.67 -8.95 12.57
N LEU A 15 -9.86 -10.09 11.91
CA LEU A 15 -11.16 -10.48 11.35
C LEU A 15 -12.24 -10.52 12.44
N ALA A 16 -11.97 -11.17 13.57
CA ALA A 16 -12.93 -11.28 14.68
C ALA A 16 -13.31 -9.91 15.25
N VAL A 17 -12.33 -9.01 15.45
CA VAL A 17 -12.56 -7.65 15.94
C VAL A 17 -13.37 -6.81 14.94
N SER A 18 -13.26 -7.09 13.64
CA SER A 18 -13.95 -6.30 12.60
C SER A 18 -15.48 -6.31 12.69
N PHE A 19 -16.08 -7.29 13.37
CA PHE A 19 -17.53 -7.36 13.57
C PHE A 19 -18.03 -6.39 14.66
N GLY A 20 -17.17 -5.97 15.58
CA GLY A 20 -17.56 -5.16 16.74
C GLY A 20 -18.48 -5.90 17.73
N ALA A 21 -18.58 -5.37 18.95
CA ALA A 21 -19.29 -6.05 20.03
C ALA A 21 -20.80 -6.17 19.79
N ILE A 22 -21.45 -5.10 19.31
CA ILE A 22 -22.91 -5.06 19.12
C ILE A 22 -23.34 -6.01 18.01
N ALA A 23 -22.73 -5.93 16.82
CA ALA A 23 -23.09 -6.81 15.72
C ALA A 23 -22.66 -8.26 16.02
N GLY A 24 -21.51 -8.47 16.69
CA GLY A 24 -21.10 -9.78 17.17
C GLY A 24 -22.13 -10.46 18.07
N LEU A 25 -22.72 -9.73 19.02
CA LEU A 25 -23.80 -10.25 19.87
C LEU A 25 -25.04 -10.61 19.04
N LEU A 26 -25.47 -9.73 18.14
CA LEU A 26 -26.63 -9.99 17.26
C LEU A 26 -26.40 -11.18 16.32
N ILE A 27 -25.18 -11.37 15.82
CA ILE A 27 -24.79 -12.54 15.03
C ILE A 27 -24.94 -13.81 15.86
N ILE A 28 -24.48 -13.83 17.11
CA ILE A 28 -24.60 -15.02 17.99
C ILE A 28 -26.07 -15.33 18.25
N ILE A 29 -26.87 -14.34 18.66
CA ILE A 29 -28.30 -14.52 18.92
C ILE A 29 -29.01 -14.99 17.65
N GLY A 30 -28.69 -14.38 16.51
CA GLY A 30 -29.25 -14.73 15.21
C GLY A 30 -28.86 -16.11 14.72
N ALA A 31 -27.62 -16.55 14.98
CA ALA A 31 -27.15 -17.90 14.69
C ALA A 31 -27.93 -18.93 15.52
N LEU A 32 -28.17 -18.66 16.80
CA LEU A 32 -29.00 -19.53 17.66
C LEU A 32 -30.44 -19.60 17.17
N GLU A 33 -31.04 -18.48 16.76
CA GLU A 33 -32.40 -18.45 16.21
C GLU A 33 -32.49 -19.17 14.86
N ALA A 34 -31.52 -18.93 13.97
CA ALA A 34 -31.41 -19.63 12.69
C ALA A 34 -31.23 -21.14 12.90
N PHE A 35 -30.42 -21.58 13.86
CA PHE A 35 -30.27 -23.01 14.16
C PHE A 35 -31.56 -23.66 14.68
N ARG A 36 -32.39 -22.91 15.41
CA ARG A 36 -33.67 -23.41 15.92
C ARG A 36 -34.77 -23.45 14.86
N ARG A 37 -34.81 -22.45 13.97
CA ARG A 37 -35.97 -22.23 13.07
C ARG A 37 -35.67 -22.39 11.58
N ALA A 38 -34.42 -22.23 11.16
CA ALA A 38 -33.98 -22.26 9.77
C ALA A 38 -32.62 -22.98 9.65
N ARG A 39 -32.57 -24.27 10.03
CA ARG A 39 -31.32 -25.05 10.15
C ARG A 39 -30.47 -25.03 8.88
N TRP A 40 -31.10 -25.14 7.72
CA TRP A 40 -30.40 -25.09 6.43
C TRP A 40 -29.66 -23.76 6.26
N PHE A 41 -30.29 -22.65 6.65
CA PHE A 41 -29.74 -21.31 6.53
C PHE A 41 -28.57 -21.12 7.49
N PHE A 42 -28.69 -21.59 8.73
CA PHE A 42 -27.59 -21.60 9.68
C PHE A 42 -26.35 -22.31 9.11
N TRP A 43 -26.52 -23.53 8.58
CA TRP A 43 -25.40 -24.30 8.03
C TRP A 43 -24.81 -23.64 6.79
N PHE A 44 -25.66 -23.09 5.90
CA PHE A 44 -25.22 -22.29 4.76
C PHE A 44 -24.36 -21.10 5.22
N SER A 45 -24.85 -20.27 6.14
CA SER A 45 -24.13 -19.10 6.65
C SER A 45 -22.84 -19.49 7.37
N LEU A 46 -22.83 -20.59 8.14
CA LEU A 46 -21.64 -21.07 8.84
C LEU A 46 -20.55 -21.51 7.85
N ILE A 47 -20.92 -22.35 6.87
CA ILE A 47 -19.97 -22.83 5.85
C ILE A 47 -19.45 -21.64 5.03
N ALA A 48 -20.35 -20.78 4.55
CA ALA A 48 -19.98 -19.58 3.80
C ALA A 48 -19.05 -18.67 4.61
N PHE A 49 -19.31 -18.46 5.91
CA PHE A 49 -18.45 -17.67 6.79
C PHE A 49 -17.07 -18.31 6.98
N ILE A 50 -17.00 -19.62 7.19
CA ILE A 50 -15.72 -20.34 7.34
C ILE A 50 -14.85 -20.10 6.10
N PHE A 51 -15.39 -20.30 4.90
CA PHE A 51 -14.64 -20.14 3.65
C PHE A 51 -14.33 -18.68 3.30
N ALA A 52 -15.31 -17.78 3.43
CA ALA A 52 -15.15 -16.36 3.10
C ALA A 52 -14.39 -15.55 4.17
N GLY A 53 -14.24 -16.08 5.37
CA GLY A 53 -13.60 -15.42 6.51
C GLY A 53 -12.37 -16.20 6.99
N PRO A 54 -12.45 -16.99 8.08
CA PRO A 54 -11.27 -17.58 8.71
C PRO A 54 -10.37 -18.41 7.77
N PHE A 55 -10.95 -19.24 6.91
CA PHE A 55 -10.17 -20.07 5.98
C PHE A 55 -9.43 -19.21 4.96
N PHE A 56 -10.14 -18.29 4.28
CA PHE A 56 -9.53 -17.32 3.37
C PHE A 56 -8.40 -16.53 4.06
N VAL A 57 -8.65 -16.00 5.26
CA VAL A 57 -7.68 -15.23 6.03
C VAL A 57 -6.45 -16.07 6.38
N TRP A 58 -6.63 -17.33 6.75
CA TRP A 58 -5.54 -18.25 7.06
C TRP A 58 -4.63 -18.50 5.85
N ILE A 59 -5.21 -18.83 4.68
CA ILE A 59 -4.45 -19.18 3.47
C ILE A 59 -3.70 -18.01 2.81
N THR A 60 -4.00 -16.75 3.17
CA THR A 60 -3.34 -15.57 2.57
C THR A 60 -1.83 -15.49 2.81
N ASN A 61 -1.27 -16.33 3.70
CA ASN A 61 0.17 -16.45 3.98
C ASN A 61 0.93 -15.11 4.21
N LEU A 62 0.26 -14.08 4.74
CA LEU A 62 0.87 -12.75 4.95
C LEU A 62 1.72 -12.70 6.22
N ASN A 63 2.91 -12.10 6.11
CA ASN A 63 3.83 -11.87 7.22
C ASN A 63 3.75 -10.41 7.69
N LEU A 64 2.94 -10.16 8.71
CA LEU A 64 2.71 -8.81 9.23
C LEU A 64 3.91 -8.22 9.99
N ALA A 65 4.91 -9.04 10.33
CA ALA A 65 6.13 -8.53 10.95
C ALA A 65 7.04 -7.84 9.92
N THR A 66 7.04 -8.31 8.68
CA THR A 66 7.84 -7.75 7.59
C THR A 66 7.05 -6.76 6.72
N ALA A 67 5.74 -6.96 6.57
CA ALA A 67 4.85 -6.09 5.79
C ALA A 67 3.58 -5.71 6.58
N PRO A 68 3.66 -4.78 7.55
CA PRO A 68 2.50 -4.38 8.36
C PRO A 68 1.35 -3.79 7.54
N SER A 69 1.63 -3.05 6.47
CA SER A 69 0.62 -2.45 5.57
C SER A 69 -0.19 -3.50 4.80
N ALA A 70 0.29 -4.75 4.69
CA ALA A 70 -0.48 -5.83 4.09
C ALA A 70 -1.77 -6.16 4.86
N LEU A 71 -1.83 -5.85 6.16
CA LEU A 71 -3.07 -6.02 6.95
C LEU A 71 -4.18 -5.09 6.44
N PHE A 72 -3.83 -3.87 6.04
CA PHE A 72 -4.79 -2.91 5.48
C PHE A 72 -5.41 -3.43 4.18
N VAL A 73 -4.58 -4.02 3.31
CA VAL A 73 -5.04 -4.65 2.08
C VAL A 73 -5.96 -5.83 2.38
N LEU A 74 -5.58 -6.67 3.35
CA LEU A 74 -6.35 -7.85 3.74
C LEU A 74 -7.74 -7.49 4.28
N GLN A 75 -7.87 -6.43 5.09
CA GLN A 75 -9.13 -6.04 5.72
C GLN A 75 -10.25 -5.76 4.70
N ARG A 76 -9.93 -5.28 3.49
CA ARG A 76 -10.91 -5.07 2.41
C ARG A 76 -11.65 -6.35 2.03
N PHE A 77 -10.99 -7.50 2.15
CA PHE A 77 -11.56 -8.80 1.82
C PHE A 77 -12.46 -9.37 2.93
N PHE A 78 -12.51 -8.75 4.11
CA PHE A 78 -13.44 -9.16 5.17
C PHE A 78 -14.90 -8.89 4.81
N LEU A 79 -15.14 -7.98 3.85
CA LEU A 79 -16.48 -7.57 3.41
C LEU A 79 -17.37 -8.77 3.03
N LEU A 80 -16.83 -9.78 2.36
CA LEU A 80 -17.61 -10.95 1.96
C LEU A 80 -18.11 -11.74 3.19
N SER A 81 -17.25 -11.96 4.18
CA SER A 81 -17.63 -12.61 5.44
C SER A 81 -18.67 -11.79 6.23
N GLN A 82 -18.58 -10.46 6.17
CA GLN A 82 -19.54 -9.54 6.80
C GLN A 82 -20.91 -9.60 6.13
N ILE A 83 -20.97 -9.65 4.80
CA ILE A 83 -22.22 -9.79 4.04
C ILE A 83 -22.91 -11.11 4.40
N VAL A 84 -22.16 -12.22 4.50
CA VAL A 84 -22.71 -13.52 4.90
C VAL A 84 -23.35 -13.42 6.30
N LEU A 85 -22.66 -12.84 7.27
CA LEU A 85 -23.14 -12.74 8.66
C LEU A 85 -24.18 -11.64 8.90
N ALA A 86 -24.29 -10.64 8.03
CA ALA A 86 -25.30 -9.58 8.13
C ALA A 86 -26.73 -10.14 8.13
N SER A 87 -26.95 -11.23 7.40
CA SER A 87 -28.23 -11.94 7.44
C SER A 87 -28.56 -12.50 8.84
N LEU A 88 -27.58 -13.04 9.55
CA LEU A 88 -27.74 -13.51 10.93
C LEU A 88 -28.00 -12.36 11.89
N VAL A 89 -27.45 -11.16 11.66
CA VAL A 89 -27.84 -9.96 12.42
C VAL A 89 -29.35 -9.72 12.34
N ALA A 90 -29.97 -9.89 11.17
CA ALA A 90 -31.42 -9.75 11.02
C ALA A 90 -32.20 -10.80 11.81
N PHE A 91 -31.77 -12.06 11.81
CA PHE A 91 -32.33 -13.10 12.71
C PHE A 91 -32.17 -12.71 14.18
N GLY A 92 -31.04 -12.11 14.55
CA GLY A 92 -30.78 -11.62 15.91
C GLY A 92 -31.73 -10.50 16.33
N VAL A 93 -32.00 -9.55 15.44
CA VAL A 93 -32.97 -8.47 15.65
C VAL A 93 -34.38 -9.03 15.85
N VAL A 94 -34.80 -9.98 15.02
CA VAL A 94 -36.13 -10.64 15.14
C VAL A 94 -36.22 -11.43 16.46
N ALA A 95 -35.19 -12.17 16.82
CA ALA A 95 -35.14 -12.91 18.08
C ALA A 95 -35.21 -11.97 19.29
N LEU A 96 -34.52 -10.83 19.24
CA LEU A 96 -34.56 -9.82 20.29
C LEU A 96 -35.95 -9.17 20.40
N ALA A 97 -36.60 -8.84 19.28
CA ALA A 97 -37.97 -8.32 19.28
C ALA A 97 -38.98 -9.31 19.90
N ARG A 98 -38.84 -10.61 19.60
CA ARG A 98 -39.65 -11.67 20.24
C ARG A 98 -39.41 -11.76 21.74
N PHE A 99 -38.15 -11.66 22.16
CA PHE A 99 -37.80 -11.63 23.57
C PHE A 99 -38.47 -10.44 24.27
N VAL A 100 -38.38 -9.23 23.72
CA VAL A 100 -39.07 -8.04 24.26
C VAL A 100 -40.58 -8.25 24.36
N THR A 101 -41.21 -8.81 23.32
CA THR A 101 -42.65 -9.13 23.32
C THR A 101 -43.01 -10.05 24.48
N SER A 102 -42.22 -11.10 24.72
CA SER A 102 -42.44 -12.04 25.81
C SER A 102 -42.20 -11.45 27.21
N SER A 103 -41.41 -10.38 27.33
CA SER A 103 -41.05 -9.78 28.60
C SER A 103 -41.91 -8.58 29.00
N ILE A 104 -42.44 -7.81 28.03
CA ILE A 104 -43.05 -6.49 28.29
C ILE A 104 -44.53 -6.42 27.82
N ALA A 105 -45.13 -7.55 27.41
CA ALA A 105 -46.54 -7.63 26.99
C ALA A 105 -46.95 -6.60 25.91
N VAL A 106 -46.06 -6.36 24.93
CA VAL A 106 -46.31 -5.52 23.75
C VAL A 106 -46.64 -6.38 22.53
N THR A 107 -47.21 -5.80 21.47
CA THR A 107 -47.42 -6.54 20.20
C THR A 107 -46.09 -6.82 19.48
N ASP A 108 -46.02 -7.92 18.72
CA ASP A 108 -44.84 -8.28 17.92
C ASP A 108 -44.40 -7.14 16.99
N LEU A 109 -45.36 -6.46 16.35
CA LEU A 109 -45.06 -5.35 15.44
C LEU A 109 -44.48 -4.15 16.21
N THR A 110 -45.00 -3.85 17.39
CA THR A 110 -44.47 -2.78 18.25
C THR A 110 -43.05 -3.10 18.71
N ALA A 111 -42.79 -4.32 19.19
CA ALA A 111 -41.45 -4.74 19.60
C ALA A 111 -40.46 -4.70 18.45
N LEU A 112 -40.85 -5.18 17.25
CA LEU A 112 -40.00 -5.14 16.07
C LEU A 112 -39.66 -3.71 15.66
N ARG A 113 -40.64 -2.78 15.69
CA ARG A 113 -40.40 -1.36 15.42
C ARG A 113 -39.43 -0.73 16.41
N ILE A 114 -39.61 -1.00 17.71
CA ILE A 114 -38.72 -0.46 18.75
C ILE A 114 -37.31 -1.00 18.57
N VAL A 115 -37.13 -2.32 18.53
CA VAL A 115 -35.80 -2.93 18.38
C VAL A 115 -35.14 -2.51 17.07
N GLY A 116 -35.89 -2.51 15.96
CA GLY A 116 -35.41 -2.06 14.66
C GLY A 116 -34.96 -0.60 14.68
N ALA A 117 -35.75 0.30 15.28
CA ALA A 117 -35.40 1.71 15.43
C ALA A 117 -34.16 1.89 16.31
N THR A 118 -34.04 1.13 17.41
CA THR A 118 -32.85 1.15 18.28
C THR A 118 -31.60 0.68 17.54
N CYS A 119 -31.69 -0.41 16.76
CA CYS A 119 -30.57 -0.88 15.95
C CYS A 119 -30.17 0.14 14.88
N LEU A 120 -31.14 0.75 14.20
CA LEU A 120 -30.87 1.80 13.20
C LEU A 120 -30.21 3.02 13.85
N ALA A 121 -30.70 3.47 15.01
CA ALA A 121 -30.09 4.56 15.76
C ALA A 121 -28.64 4.23 16.14
N ALA A 122 -28.35 3.00 16.58
CA ALA A 122 -26.99 2.56 16.88
C ALA A 122 -26.07 2.61 15.64
N ILE A 123 -26.57 2.21 14.46
CA ILE A 123 -25.82 2.32 13.20
C ILE A 123 -25.55 3.80 12.88
N VAL A 124 -26.56 4.67 12.94
CA VAL A 124 -26.42 6.10 12.66
C VAL A 124 -25.40 6.76 13.59
N ILE A 125 -25.46 6.45 14.88
CA ILE A 125 -24.49 6.96 15.87
C ILE A 125 -23.08 6.44 15.56
N SER A 126 -22.94 5.16 15.21
CA SER A 126 -21.65 4.57 14.83
C SER A 126 -21.06 5.27 13.60
N VAL A 127 -21.87 5.51 12.57
CA VAL A 127 -21.44 6.25 11.36
C VAL A 127 -21.05 7.67 11.74
N ALA A 128 -21.89 8.40 12.46
CA ALA A 128 -21.62 9.79 12.84
C ALA A 128 -20.34 9.95 13.69
N THR A 129 -20.11 9.04 14.64
CA THR A 129 -18.94 9.08 15.53
C THR A 129 -17.64 8.65 14.83
N ASN A 130 -17.70 7.79 13.82
CA ASN A 130 -16.53 7.31 13.09
C ASN A 130 -16.26 8.05 11.78
N TYR A 131 -17.23 8.78 11.21
CA TYR A 131 -17.12 9.41 9.88
C TYR A 131 -15.85 10.25 9.74
N ARG A 132 -15.60 11.16 10.68
CA ARG A 132 -14.43 12.04 10.64
C ARG A 132 -13.09 11.28 10.68
N ARG A 133 -13.05 10.09 11.29
CA ARG A 133 -11.84 9.25 11.36
C ARG A 133 -11.59 8.49 10.05
N ILE A 134 -12.64 8.18 9.29
CA ILE A 134 -12.54 7.45 8.03
C ILE A 134 -12.61 8.35 6.81
N ASP A 135 -13.02 9.61 6.96
CA ASP A 135 -13.04 10.62 5.91
C ASP A 135 -11.62 10.83 5.35
N GLN A 136 -11.51 10.70 4.03
CA GLN A 136 -10.28 10.88 3.26
C GLN A 136 -10.42 12.01 2.23
N SER A 137 -11.51 12.80 2.28
CA SER A 137 -11.81 13.87 1.31
C SER A 137 -10.72 14.95 1.19
N ARG A 138 -9.88 15.08 2.22
CA ARG A 138 -8.75 16.04 2.27
C ARG A 138 -7.38 15.37 2.19
N ASN A 139 -7.33 14.06 1.92
CA ASN A 139 -6.07 13.33 1.83
C ASN A 139 -5.46 13.50 0.44
N SER A 140 -4.46 14.37 0.35
CA SER A 140 -3.70 14.63 -0.88
C SER A 140 -2.32 13.97 -0.88
N ILE A 141 -1.99 13.12 0.10
CA ILE A 141 -0.64 12.57 0.28
C ILE A 141 -0.18 11.82 -0.97
N ALA A 142 -1.00 10.90 -1.48
CA ALA A 142 -0.65 10.12 -2.66
C ALA A 142 -0.54 10.99 -3.93
N ARG A 143 -1.40 12.01 -4.06
CA ARG A 143 -1.36 12.98 -5.16
C ARG A 143 -0.05 13.77 -5.14
N GLN A 144 0.25 14.43 -4.01
CA GLN A 144 1.47 15.24 -3.84
C GLN A 144 2.72 14.39 -4.03
N PHE A 145 2.71 13.16 -3.52
CA PHE A 145 3.78 12.22 -3.74
C PHE A 145 4.01 11.89 -5.22
N GLY A 146 2.95 11.60 -5.97
CA GLY A 146 3.08 11.36 -7.41
C GLY A 146 3.56 12.60 -8.18
N GLU A 147 3.09 13.79 -7.80
CA GLU A 147 3.53 15.07 -8.38
C GLU A 147 5.03 15.28 -8.12
N ASP A 148 5.50 15.07 -6.90
CA ASP A 148 6.92 15.15 -6.56
C ASP A 148 7.75 14.14 -7.36
N VAL A 149 7.30 12.89 -7.50
CA VAL A 149 8.02 11.87 -8.28
C VAL A 149 8.18 12.29 -9.74
N PHE A 150 7.13 12.80 -10.38
CA PHE A 150 7.22 13.32 -11.75
C PHE A 150 8.10 14.58 -11.85
N ASN A 151 8.04 15.48 -10.87
CA ASN A 151 8.88 16.68 -10.84
C ASN A 151 10.39 16.37 -10.68
N ASN A 152 10.72 15.17 -10.18
CA ASN A 152 12.10 14.66 -10.10
C ASN A 152 12.55 13.93 -11.37
N ALA A 153 11.61 13.57 -12.26
CA ALA A 153 11.91 12.87 -13.50
C ALA A 153 12.51 13.84 -14.54
N PRO A 154 13.61 13.48 -15.21
CA PRO A 154 14.13 14.26 -16.33
C PRO A 154 13.08 14.37 -17.45
N PRO A 155 13.05 15.46 -18.22
CA PRO A 155 12.21 15.57 -19.41
C PRO A 155 12.48 14.42 -20.40
N ASN A 156 11.43 13.92 -21.04
CA ASN A 156 11.49 12.81 -22.01
C ASN A 156 12.07 11.49 -21.46
N SER A 157 12.05 11.29 -20.14
CA SER A 157 12.54 10.08 -19.49
C SER A 157 11.56 8.92 -19.55
N ILE A 158 12.07 7.72 -19.30
CA ILE A 158 11.27 6.52 -19.06
C ILE A 158 11.30 6.25 -17.55
N LEU A 159 10.14 6.32 -16.91
CA LEU A 159 9.97 6.09 -15.48
C LEU A 159 9.48 4.67 -15.24
N LEU A 160 10.37 3.82 -14.75
CA LEU A 160 10.06 2.49 -14.26
C LEU A 160 9.51 2.57 -12.84
N ALA A 161 8.32 2.02 -12.60
CA ALA A 161 7.71 2.01 -11.28
C ALA A 161 7.34 0.60 -10.83
N THR A 162 7.59 0.31 -9.55
CA THR A 162 7.22 -0.96 -8.90
C THR A 162 6.46 -0.69 -7.61
N GLY A 163 5.41 -1.49 -7.37
CA GLY A 163 4.61 -1.46 -6.16
C GLY A 163 3.37 -0.56 -6.26
N ASP A 164 2.25 -1.05 -5.74
CA ASP A 164 0.92 -0.42 -5.84
C ASP A 164 0.90 1.03 -5.31
N GLY A 165 1.58 1.29 -4.19
CA GLY A 165 1.64 2.62 -3.57
C GLY A 165 2.40 3.67 -4.40
N LEU A 166 3.21 3.22 -5.36
CA LEU A 166 3.93 4.06 -6.32
C LEU A 166 3.20 4.11 -7.66
N ALA A 167 2.88 2.95 -8.22
CA ALA A 167 2.31 2.85 -9.56
C ALA A 167 0.92 3.49 -9.66
N PHE A 168 0.02 3.25 -8.70
CA PHE A 168 -1.35 3.74 -8.82
C PHE A 168 -1.48 5.27 -8.76
N PRO A 169 -0.79 5.99 -7.85
CA PRO A 169 -0.79 7.45 -7.90
C PRO A 169 -0.23 8.00 -9.21
N LEU A 170 0.87 7.44 -9.71
CA LEU A 170 1.49 7.87 -10.97
C LEU A 170 0.58 7.64 -12.18
N MET A 171 -0.04 6.45 -12.25
CA MET A 171 -1.00 6.12 -13.31
C MET A 171 -2.22 7.05 -13.27
N TYR A 172 -2.78 7.32 -12.08
CA TYR A 172 -3.90 8.24 -11.92
C TYR A 172 -3.54 9.65 -12.41
N LEU A 173 -2.40 10.17 -11.97
CA LEU A 173 -1.92 11.49 -12.37
C LEU A 173 -1.75 11.62 -13.89
N GLN A 174 -1.18 10.62 -14.56
CA GLN A 174 -1.01 10.67 -16.01
C GLN A 174 -2.31 10.45 -16.79
N LYS A 175 -3.11 9.45 -16.42
CA LYS A 175 -4.28 9.02 -17.21
C LYS A 175 -5.52 9.87 -16.94
N VAL A 176 -5.63 10.49 -15.77
CA VAL A 176 -6.81 11.26 -15.35
C VAL A 176 -6.50 12.74 -15.18
N GLU A 177 -5.45 13.08 -14.43
CA GLU A 177 -5.12 14.49 -14.12
C GLU A 177 -4.22 15.14 -15.18
N HIS A 178 -3.78 14.38 -16.18
CA HIS A 178 -2.93 14.84 -17.26
C HIS A 178 -1.61 15.47 -16.79
N PHE A 179 -1.04 14.94 -15.70
CA PHE A 179 0.21 15.40 -15.11
C PHE A 179 1.37 14.46 -15.45
N GLY A 180 2.58 15.00 -15.67
CA GLY A 180 3.78 14.21 -15.95
C GLY A 180 3.83 13.58 -17.34
N HIS A 181 3.18 14.19 -18.35
CA HIS A 181 3.10 13.67 -19.73
C HIS A 181 4.45 13.60 -20.46
N ASP A 182 5.42 14.42 -20.06
CA ASP A 182 6.78 14.40 -20.63
C ASP A 182 7.59 13.15 -20.23
N THR A 183 7.01 12.24 -19.43
CA THR A 183 7.65 11.02 -18.95
C THR A 183 6.82 9.80 -19.36
N THR A 184 7.45 8.78 -19.95
CA THR A 184 6.76 7.51 -20.24
C THR A 184 6.79 6.63 -18.99
N LEU A 185 5.64 6.42 -18.34
CA LEU A 185 5.52 5.55 -17.18
C LEU A 185 5.40 4.08 -17.61
N VAL A 186 6.27 3.23 -17.07
CA VAL A 186 6.26 1.79 -17.28
C VAL A 186 6.16 1.09 -15.93
N VAL A 187 5.07 0.38 -15.70
CA VAL A 187 4.84 -0.33 -14.44
C VAL A 187 5.39 -1.75 -14.56
N ILE A 188 6.53 -2.02 -13.93
CA ILE A 188 7.30 -3.25 -14.14
C ILE A 188 6.44 -4.52 -13.93
N PRO A 189 5.67 -4.66 -12.83
CA PRO A 189 4.83 -5.86 -12.63
C PRO A 189 3.79 -6.11 -13.73
N LEU A 190 3.37 -5.07 -14.46
CA LEU A 190 2.41 -5.21 -15.56
C LEU A 190 3.07 -5.70 -16.85
N LEU A 191 4.40 -5.58 -17.00
CA LEU A 191 5.13 -6.08 -18.17
C LEU A 191 5.07 -7.61 -18.32
N LEU A 192 4.71 -8.34 -17.26
CA LEU A 192 4.41 -9.77 -17.31
C LEU A 192 3.18 -10.08 -18.18
N GLY A 193 2.25 -9.13 -18.31
CA GLY A 193 1.07 -9.26 -19.15
C GLY A 193 1.33 -8.74 -20.56
N GLU A 194 1.23 -9.60 -21.58
CA GLU A 194 1.37 -9.18 -22.99
C GLU A 194 0.44 -8.03 -23.39
N TRP A 195 -0.74 -7.96 -22.76
CA TRP A 195 -1.71 -6.88 -22.99
C TRP A 195 -1.11 -5.51 -22.65
N HIS A 196 -0.30 -5.41 -21.60
CA HIS A 196 0.31 -4.16 -21.18
C HIS A 196 1.46 -3.77 -22.11
N VAL A 197 2.26 -4.75 -22.53
CA VAL A 197 3.30 -4.55 -23.56
C VAL A 197 2.68 -4.03 -24.86
N ARG A 198 1.57 -4.63 -25.32
CA ARG A 198 0.82 -4.14 -26.49
C ARG A 198 0.29 -2.72 -26.28
N GLN A 199 -0.27 -2.43 -25.11
CA GLN A 199 -0.75 -1.09 -24.76
C GLN A 199 0.39 -0.06 -24.82
N LEU A 200 1.54 -0.33 -24.20
CA LEU A 200 2.69 0.57 -24.23
C LEU A 200 3.18 0.84 -25.65
N ARG A 201 3.27 -0.18 -26.51
CA ARG A 201 3.65 0.01 -27.92
C ARG A 201 2.65 0.86 -28.72
N GLN A 202 1.36 0.80 -28.37
CA GLN A 202 0.32 1.59 -29.02
C GLN A 202 0.32 3.04 -28.54
N GLU A 203 0.47 3.25 -27.23
CA GLU A 203 0.44 4.57 -26.61
C GLU A 203 1.76 5.34 -26.77
N HIS A 204 2.88 4.61 -26.84
CA HIS A 204 4.24 5.15 -26.93
C HIS A 204 5.04 4.44 -28.05
N PRO A 205 4.77 4.75 -29.33
CA PRO A 205 5.48 4.16 -30.46
C PRO A 205 7.00 4.40 -30.44
N GLU A 206 7.44 5.46 -29.75
CA GLU A 206 8.84 5.80 -29.53
C GLU A 206 9.53 4.92 -28.47
N LEU A 207 8.77 4.18 -27.66
CA LEU A 207 9.30 3.28 -26.65
C LEU A 207 9.63 1.91 -27.26
N VAL A 208 10.90 1.54 -27.25
CA VAL A 208 11.35 0.25 -27.78
C VAL A 208 11.24 -0.81 -26.69
N ILE A 209 10.28 -1.73 -26.82
CA ILE A 209 10.17 -2.91 -25.93
C ILE A 209 10.69 -4.15 -26.68
N PRO A 210 11.91 -4.63 -26.38
CA PRO A 210 12.60 -5.66 -27.16
C PRO A 210 12.08 -7.09 -26.91
N PHE A 211 10.96 -7.23 -26.21
CA PHE A 211 10.35 -8.51 -25.84
C PHE A 211 8.83 -8.42 -25.83
N ASP A 212 8.16 -9.54 -26.08
CA ASP A 212 6.70 -9.64 -25.91
C ASP A 212 6.29 -10.04 -24.49
N HIS A 213 7.21 -10.70 -23.77
CA HIS A 213 7.04 -11.13 -22.40
C HIS A 213 8.28 -10.77 -21.58
N TYR A 214 8.09 -10.00 -20.53
CA TYR A 214 9.14 -9.65 -19.58
C TYR A 214 9.53 -10.86 -18.74
N ASP A 215 10.83 -11.10 -18.62
CA ASP A 215 11.42 -12.18 -17.82
C ASP A 215 12.69 -11.62 -17.17
N PRO A 216 12.75 -11.49 -15.84
CA PRO A 216 13.92 -10.94 -15.13
C PRO A 216 15.26 -11.63 -15.45
N GLN A 217 15.25 -12.87 -15.94
CA GLN A 217 16.45 -13.63 -16.30
C GLN A 217 16.83 -13.50 -17.77
N LYS A 218 15.85 -13.42 -18.68
CA LYS A 218 16.08 -13.44 -20.14
C LYS A 218 15.74 -12.11 -20.83
N ASN A 219 14.50 -11.69 -20.69
CA ASN A 219 13.92 -10.50 -21.32
C ASN A 219 13.80 -9.39 -20.27
N ASN A 220 14.96 -8.98 -19.75
CA ASN A 220 15.07 -8.23 -18.50
C ASN A 220 15.20 -6.72 -18.73
N LEU A 221 15.24 -5.96 -17.64
CA LEU A 221 15.33 -4.50 -17.68
C LEU A 221 16.62 -4.01 -18.33
N LYS A 222 17.74 -4.74 -18.26
CA LYS A 222 18.97 -4.38 -18.98
C LYS A 222 18.74 -4.33 -20.48
N THR A 223 18.09 -5.35 -21.06
CA THR A 223 17.79 -5.35 -22.51
C THR A 223 16.88 -4.18 -22.89
N PHE A 224 15.92 -3.85 -22.03
CA PHE A 224 15.01 -2.71 -22.22
C PHE A 224 15.76 -1.36 -22.15
N VAL A 225 16.63 -1.16 -21.16
CA VAL A 225 17.43 0.07 -21.04
C VAL A 225 18.35 0.23 -22.25
N ALA A 226 19.04 -0.82 -22.68
CA ALA A 226 19.90 -0.80 -23.87
C ALA A 226 19.12 -0.50 -25.17
N ALA A 227 17.86 -0.93 -25.28
CA ALA A 227 17.02 -0.63 -26.43
C ALA A 227 16.57 0.85 -26.49
N ASN A 228 16.68 1.60 -25.38
CA ASN A 228 16.20 2.97 -25.25
C ASN A 228 17.31 3.95 -24.82
N GLU A 229 18.56 3.73 -25.24
CA GLU A 229 19.73 4.53 -24.86
C GLU A 229 19.60 6.04 -25.14
N SER A 230 18.73 6.45 -26.08
CA SER A 230 18.46 7.86 -26.38
C SER A 230 17.66 8.58 -25.29
N ARG A 231 17.11 7.85 -24.30
CA ARG A 231 16.27 8.39 -23.23
C ARG A 231 16.85 8.00 -21.88
N THR A 232 16.73 8.90 -20.91
CA THR A 232 17.12 8.59 -19.53
C THR A 232 16.11 7.62 -18.94
N VAL A 233 16.57 6.47 -18.45
CA VAL A 233 15.74 5.52 -17.70
C VAL A 233 15.92 5.76 -16.20
N VAL A 234 14.82 6.02 -15.51
CA VAL A 234 14.76 6.29 -14.09
C VAL A 234 13.81 5.31 -13.41
N ILE A 235 14.09 4.96 -12.16
CA ILE A 235 13.36 3.96 -11.39
C ILE A 235 12.81 4.63 -10.13
N ALA A 236 11.50 4.59 -9.93
CA ALA A 236 10.87 4.91 -8.66
C ALA A 236 10.69 3.63 -7.84
N GLY A 237 11.31 3.58 -6.66
CA GLY A 237 11.33 2.39 -5.81
C GLY A 237 12.45 1.42 -6.19
N THR A 238 12.10 0.21 -6.61
CA THR A 238 13.07 -0.84 -6.95
C THR A 238 12.77 -1.45 -8.32
N ALA A 239 13.77 -2.13 -8.90
CA ALA A 239 13.62 -2.95 -10.10
C ALA A 239 12.90 -4.30 -9.84
N GLY A 240 12.31 -4.50 -8.66
CA GLY A 240 11.72 -5.78 -8.27
C GLY A 240 12.79 -6.87 -8.09
N ASP A 241 12.53 -8.05 -8.64
CA ASP A 241 13.43 -9.21 -8.61
C ASP A 241 14.45 -9.21 -9.78
N ASP A 242 14.48 -8.13 -10.56
CA ASP A 242 15.37 -7.98 -11.70
C ASP A 242 16.68 -7.30 -11.30
N HIS A 243 17.73 -8.11 -11.22
CA HIS A 243 19.08 -7.70 -10.88
C HIS A 243 19.96 -7.44 -12.13
N SER A 244 19.39 -7.47 -13.33
CA SER A 244 20.15 -7.38 -14.59
C SER A 244 20.91 -6.06 -14.77
N LEU A 245 20.43 -4.99 -14.13
CA LEU A 245 21.08 -3.67 -14.18
C LEU A 245 22.31 -3.55 -13.26
N GLU A 246 22.41 -4.35 -12.19
CA GLU A 246 23.43 -4.17 -11.15
C GLU A 246 24.86 -4.38 -11.66
N ALA A 247 25.04 -5.18 -12.72
CA ALA A 247 26.34 -5.46 -13.31
C ALA A 247 26.90 -4.24 -14.06
N ASP A 248 26.08 -3.56 -14.86
CA ASP A 248 26.53 -2.58 -15.86
C ASP A 248 26.11 -1.14 -15.55
N TYR A 249 25.17 -0.94 -14.62
CA TYR A 249 24.63 0.36 -14.26
C TYR A 249 24.87 0.66 -12.76
N TRP A 250 25.21 1.91 -12.47
CA TRP A 250 25.19 2.44 -11.11
C TRP A 250 23.76 2.86 -10.75
N PRO A 251 23.23 2.47 -9.58
CA PRO A 251 22.01 3.08 -9.05
C PRO A 251 22.34 4.48 -8.55
N TYR A 252 22.12 5.48 -9.40
CA TYR A 252 22.41 6.88 -9.10
C TYR A 252 21.17 7.54 -8.47
N GLN A 253 21.26 7.95 -7.19
CA GLN A 253 20.15 8.64 -6.53
C GLN A 253 19.97 10.04 -7.14
N GLN A 254 18.76 10.34 -7.62
CA GLN A 254 18.36 11.65 -8.12
C GLN A 254 17.00 12.02 -7.56
N GLY A 255 16.99 12.74 -6.43
CA GLY A 255 15.78 13.10 -5.72
C GLY A 255 15.04 11.85 -5.26
N LEU A 256 13.76 11.69 -5.66
CA LEU A 256 12.97 10.49 -5.35
C LEU A 256 13.24 9.28 -6.27
N LEU A 257 14.11 9.43 -7.27
CA LEU A 257 14.33 8.45 -8.33
C LEU A 257 15.75 7.88 -8.28
N ILE A 258 15.93 6.71 -8.90
CA ILE A 258 17.22 6.11 -9.18
C ILE A 258 17.43 6.13 -10.69
N VAL A 259 18.47 6.80 -11.16
CA VAL A 259 18.84 6.81 -12.58
C VAL A 259 19.68 5.57 -12.87
N ALA A 260 19.33 4.83 -13.93
CA ALA A 260 20.15 3.74 -14.44
C ALA A 260 21.31 4.32 -15.27
N GLN A 261 22.40 4.71 -14.62
CA GLN A 261 23.55 5.33 -15.27
C GLN A 261 24.62 4.26 -15.60
N PRO A 262 25.06 4.10 -16.86
CA PRO A 262 26.15 3.17 -17.19
C PRO A 262 27.40 3.39 -16.33
N LYS A 263 28.02 2.31 -15.85
CA LYS A 263 29.23 2.37 -15.00
C LYS A 263 30.44 2.99 -15.69
N THR A 264 30.42 3.10 -17.02
CA THR A 264 31.43 3.80 -17.83
C THR A 264 31.41 5.32 -17.62
N ARG A 265 30.32 5.88 -17.09
CA ARG A 265 30.21 7.30 -16.77
C ARG A 265 30.37 7.50 -15.27
N ASP A 266 31.38 8.25 -14.88
CA ASP A 266 31.57 8.68 -13.51
C ASP A 266 30.76 9.96 -13.23
N VAL A 267 30.17 10.05 -12.05
CA VAL A 267 29.44 11.24 -11.59
C VAL A 267 30.10 11.71 -10.30
N PRO A 268 30.78 12.88 -10.30
CA PRO A 268 31.46 13.40 -9.13
C PRO A 268 30.53 13.55 -7.93
N LEU A 269 31.01 13.14 -6.74
CA LEU A 269 30.20 13.10 -5.53
C LEU A 269 29.60 14.47 -5.16
N ASP A 270 30.34 15.55 -5.33
CA ASP A 270 29.89 16.92 -5.10
C ASP A 270 28.68 17.30 -5.97
N VAL A 271 28.69 16.88 -7.25
CA VAL A 271 27.55 17.05 -8.17
C VAL A 271 26.35 16.25 -7.67
N VAL A 272 26.55 15.02 -7.19
CA VAL A 272 25.49 14.17 -6.63
C VAL A 272 24.81 14.86 -5.44
N LEU A 273 25.61 15.39 -4.53
CA LEU A 273 25.12 16.03 -3.32
C LEU A 273 24.37 17.33 -3.65
N ALA A 274 24.93 18.18 -4.50
CA ALA A 274 24.30 19.43 -4.90
C ALA A 274 22.97 19.20 -5.63
N GLN A 275 22.93 18.24 -6.56
CA GLN A 275 21.72 17.91 -7.31
C GLN A 275 20.62 17.36 -6.39
N ASN A 276 20.96 16.44 -5.48
CA ASN A 276 19.97 15.87 -4.57
C ASN A 276 19.47 16.86 -3.52
N GLU A 277 20.30 17.80 -3.06
CA GLU A 277 19.82 18.88 -2.21
C GLU A 277 18.72 19.70 -2.91
N GLN A 278 19.00 20.15 -4.15
CA GLN A 278 18.04 20.95 -4.92
C GLN A 278 16.72 20.19 -5.20
N LEU A 279 16.82 18.90 -5.53
CA LEU A 279 15.67 18.08 -5.88
C LEU A 279 14.81 17.71 -4.65
N LEU A 280 15.45 17.33 -3.55
CA LEU A 280 14.74 16.94 -2.33
C LEU A 280 14.16 18.15 -1.58
N ASP A 281 14.70 19.35 -1.74
CA ASP A 281 14.13 20.58 -1.17
C ASP A 281 12.83 21.01 -1.84
N ARG A 282 12.59 20.56 -3.08
CA ARG A 282 11.34 20.80 -3.81
C ARG A 282 10.26 19.76 -3.51
N CYS A 283 10.61 18.72 -2.77
CA CYS A 283 9.70 17.66 -2.39
C CYS A 283 8.90 18.04 -1.13
N HIS A 284 7.69 17.47 -1.02
CA HIS A 284 6.72 17.76 0.02
C HIS A 284 6.39 16.51 0.82
N PRO A 285 7.35 15.94 1.59
CA PRO A 285 7.09 14.76 2.40
C PRO A 285 5.97 15.06 3.41
N PRO A 286 5.00 14.14 3.59
CA PRO A 286 3.95 14.34 4.58
C PRO A 286 4.53 14.33 5.99
N SER A 287 3.91 15.05 6.92
CA SER A 287 4.32 15.00 8.32
C SER A 287 4.10 13.61 8.91
N ALA A 288 5.12 13.07 9.59
CA ALA A 288 5.04 11.74 10.22
C ALA A 288 3.90 11.61 11.24
N SER A 289 3.42 12.71 11.84
CA SER A 289 2.27 12.71 12.75
C SER A 289 0.92 12.80 12.04
N ALA A 290 0.90 13.22 10.77
CA ALA A 290 -0.30 13.38 9.97
C ALA A 290 -0.69 12.09 9.22
N ILE A 291 0.24 11.15 9.04
CA ILE A 291 -0.01 9.91 8.30
C ILE A 291 -0.68 8.82 9.15
N ARG A 292 -1.48 7.98 8.50
CA ARG A 292 -2.04 6.76 9.08
C ARG A 292 -1.03 5.62 8.96
N THR A 293 -0.42 5.23 10.08
CA THR A 293 0.67 4.25 10.14
C THR A 293 0.32 2.85 9.63
N ASN A 294 -0.95 2.51 9.56
CA ASN A 294 -1.44 1.20 9.14
C ASN A 294 -2.00 1.24 7.71
N THR A 295 -1.48 2.13 6.86
CA THR A 295 -1.91 2.30 5.46
C THR A 295 -0.68 2.50 4.58
N PHE A 296 -0.88 2.56 3.25
CA PHE A 296 0.20 2.88 2.31
C PHE A 296 0.84 4.27 2.54
N GLU A 297 0.22 5.18 3.30
CA GLU A 297 0.83 6.46 3.66
C GLU A 297 2.15 6.29 4.44
N ALA A 298 2.25 5.23 5.24
CA ALA A 298 3.49 4.88 5.94
C ALA A 298 4.59 4.44 4.98
N ASP A 299 4.21 3.74 3.92
CA ASP A 299 5.13 3.29 2.87
C ASP A 299 5.61 4.49 2.02
N ILE A 300 4.72 5.43 1.70
CA ILE A 300 5.09 6.72 1.06
C ILE A 300 6.11 7.48 1.89
N LEU A 301 5.91 7.58 3.21
CA LEU A 301 6.87 8.26 4.09
C LEU A 301 8.25 7.57 4.08
N ASN A 302 8.28 6.23 4.00
CA ASN A 302 9.53 5.50 3.83
C ASN A 302 10.22 5.83 2.51
N ILE A 303 9.46 5.96 1.40
CA ILE A 303 10.01 6.32 0.10
C ILE A 303 10.68 7.70 0.13
N TYR A 304 10.10 8.69 0.82
CA TYR A 304 10.78 9.98 1.04
C TYR A 304 12.03 9.87 1.91
N ALA A 305 12.07 8.92 2.86
CA ALA A 305 13.19 8.75 3.79
C ALA A 305 14.38 7.98 3.17
N TYR A 306 14.16 7.13 2.16
CA TYR A 306 15.23 6.34 1.55
C TYR A 306 16.30 7.16 0.80
N PRO A 307 15.96 8.17 -0.02
CA PRO A 307 16.96 8.97 -0.72
C PRO A 307 18.02 9.61 0.21
N PRO A 308 17.65 10.38 1.25
CA PRO A 308 18.65 10.94 2.16
C PRO A 308 19.44 9.85 2.89
N PHE A 309 18.83 8.69 3.20
CA PHE A 309 19.55 7.57 3.79
C PHE A 309 20.61 6.99 2.85
N ASN A 310 20.26 6.78 1.58
CA ASN A 310 21.16 6.25 0.55
C ASN A 310 22.35 7.21 0.33
N ILE A 311 22.07 8.52 0.24
CA ILE A 311 23.10 9.55 0.09
C ILE A 311 24.03 9.57 1.31
N GLY A 312 23.48 9.49 2.52
CA GLY A 312 24.29 9.37 3.75
C GLY A 312 25.25 8.17 3.70
N GLY A 313 24.78 7.03 3.19
CA GLY A 313 25.62 5.84 2.99
C GLY A 313 26.70 6.01 1.93
N ILE A 314 26.45 6.80 0.88
CA ILE A 314 27.47 7.16 -0.12
C ILE A 314 28.56 8.04 0.54
N CYS A 315 28.16 9.08 1.29
CA CYS A 315 29.09 9.94 2.03
C CYS A 315 29.93 9.16 3.03
N GLU A 316 29.31 8.24 3.78
CA GLU A 316 30.00 7.39 4.77
C GLU A 316 31.10 6.54 4.09
N ARG A 317 30.78 5.89 2.95
CA ARG A 317 31.76 5.13 2.16
C ARG A 317 32.87 5.99 1.57
N ALA A 318 32.58 7.25 1.27
CA ALA A 318 33.56 8.23 0.78
C ALA A 318 34.41 8.88 1.89
N GLY A 319 34.18 8.53 3.17
CA GLY A 319 34.89 9.13 4.32
C GLY A 319 34.37 10.51 4.75
N LEU A 320 33.30 11.00 4.14
CA LEU A 320 32.65 12.28 4.43
C LEU A 320 31.70 12.14 5.63
N LYS A 321 32.26 11.97 6.83
CA LYS A 321 31.49 11.67 8.05
C LYS A 321 30.48 12.78 8.43
N THR A 322 30.84 14.04 8.23
CA THR A 322 29.99 15.19 8.59
C THR A 322 28.75 15.25 7.71
N GLU A 323 28.93 15.08 6.41
CA GLU A 323 27.90 15.05 5.39
C GLU A 323 26.99 13.83 5.60
N ALA A 324 27.58 12.65 5.84
CA ALA A 324 26.83 11.43 6.15
C ALA A 324 25.88 11.63 7.33
N ARG A 325 26.38 12.25 8.42
CA ARG A 325 25.57 12.58 9.60
C ARG A 325 24.39 13.49 9.26
N THR A 326 24.61 14.56 8.49
CA THR A 326 23.55 15.49 8.07
C THR A 326 22.43 14.80 7.30
N TRP A 327 22.80 13.90 6.38
CA TRP A 327 21.86 13.14 5.56
C TRP A 327 21.06 12.10 6.37
N TYR A 328 21.71 11.39 7.30
CA TYR A 328 21.00 10.50 8.22
C TYR A 328 20.06 11.25 9.16
N GLN A 329 20.44 12.45 9.63
CA GLN A 329 19.54 13.31 10.41
C GLN A 329 18.36 13.82 9.57
N ARG A 330 18.56 14.13 8.29
CA ARG A 330 17.45 14.46 7.36
C ARG A 330 16.48 13.30 7.20
N THR A 331 16.99 12.08 7.09
CA THR A 331 16.18 10.86 7.06
C THR A 331 15.27 10.76 8.28
N LEU A 332 15.80 10.99 9.48
CA LEU A 332 15.03 10.93 10.73
C LEU A 332 14.06 12.09 10.92
N ARG A 333 14.33 13.26 10.32
CA ARG A 333 13.37 14.38 10.28
C ARG A 333 12.14 14.04 9.46
N ILE A 334 12.31 13.31 8.35
CA ILE A 334 11.21 12.82 7.51
C ILE A 334 10.49 11.67 8.21
N ASN A 335 11.23 10.64 8.62
CA ASN A 335 10.68 9.48 9.31
C ASN A 335 11.45 9.18 10.62
N PRO A 336 10.95 9.65 11.77
CA PRO A 336 11.59 9.40 13.07
C PRO A 336 11.70 7.92 13.46
N LYS A 337 10.87 7.04 12.86
CA LYS A 337 10.86 5.60 13.14
C LYS A 337 11.85 4.80 12.28
N PHE A 338 12.55 5.43 11.34
CA PHE A 338 13.47 4.77 10.41
C PHE A 338 14.72 4.22 11.14
N SER A 339 14.69 2.94 11.54
CA SER A 339 15.72 2.34 12.40
C SER A 339 17.12 2.35 11.79
N LYS A 340 17.24 2.06 10.49
CA LYS A 340 18.52 1.98 9.78
C LYS A 340 19.33 3.28 9.86
N ALA A 341 18.68 4.43 9.87
CA ALA A 341 19.35 5.74 9.99
C ALA A 341 19.84 6.01 11.42
N ARG A 342 19.09 5.55 12.46
CA ARG A 342 19.57 5.61 13.85
C ARG A 342 20.79 4.72 14.07
N GLU A 343 20.74 3.50 13.54
CA GLU A 343 21.88 2.57 13.58
C GLU A 343 23.10 3.15 12.86
N ALA A 344 22.89 3.80 11.71
CA ALA A 344 23.98 4.44 10.96
C ALA A 344 24.60 5.63 11.70
N LEU A 345 23.79 6.47 12.35
CA LEU A 345 24.29 7.56 13.19
C LEU A 345 25.13 7.04 14.36
N ALA A 346 24.67 6.00 15.05
CA ALA A 346 25.43 5.37 16.13
C ALA A 346 26.78 4.84 15.64
N ARG A 347 26.84 4.25 14.43
CA ARG A 347 28.11 3.80 13.83
C ARG A 347 29.08 4.94 13.52
N LEU A 348 28.61 6.14 13.18
CA LEU A 348 29.46 7.30 12.91
C LEU A 348 30.07 7.95 14.17
N GLU A 349 29.51 7.65 15.35
CA GLU A 349 29.98 8.15 16.65
C GLU A 349 31.10 7.28 17.25
N HIS A 350 31.23 6.05 16.76
CA HIS A 350 32.32 5.13 17.05
C HIS A 350 33.39 5.16 15.94
#